data_AF-A0A383B7N5-F1
#
_entry.id   AF-A0A383B7N5-F1
#
_cell.length_a   1.000
_cell.length_b   1.000
_cell.length_c   1.000
_cell.angle_alpha   90.00
_cell.angle_beta   90.00
_cell.angle_gamma   90.00
#
_symmetry.space_group_name_H-M   'P 1'
#
loop_
_entity.id
_entity.type
_entity.pdbx_description
1 polymer ?
#
loop_
_entity_poly.entity_id
_entity_poly.type
_entity_poly.pdbx_seq_one_letter_code
_entity_poly.pdbx_strand_id
1 'polypeptide(L)'
;DSVLTGYASIGGNRCILIILDFSFMGGNLGLISGEKISLAIDLAVSKKLPIVSIISSSGTRLEEGMISIMQMAKITLSMANAKKSNIPSISLLTNPCTGQAYATLATFSDIIMSEPGASVGLSPLKDLKHSSGSVKFESRTSDSLVSRGLIDSIVNRNYQKEEISRIIDLLNNRHKLVYENKNENVNEFALSDIPIDKREYIAQHPSRPSASLFLNKVFEHFFELKGDRLLENSERNVTGLAQLGGQ
;
A
#
# COMPACT_ATOMS: atom_id res chain seq x y z
N ASP A 1 -15.83 0.96 21.00
CA ASP A 1 -15.86 1.79 19.78
C ASP A 1 -15.26 1.00 18.62
N SER A 2 -15.47 1.42 17.37
CA SER A 2 -15.23 0.68 16.10
C SER A 2 -13.77 0.39 15.75
N VAL A 3 -12.83 0.49 16.68
CA VAL A 3 -11.42 0.22 16.40
C VAL A 3 -10.77 -0.62 17.48
N LEU A 4 -10.00 -1.62 17.04
CA LEU A 4 -9.09 -2.41 17.83
C LEU A 4 -7.67 -1.96 17.52
N THR A 5 -6.90 -1.62 18.56
CA THR A 5 -5.52 -1.20 18.42
C THR A 5 -4.65 -1.96 19.42
N GLY A 6 -3.41 -2.28 19.03
CA GLY A 6 -2.49 -2.97 19.93
C GLY A 6 -1.18 -3.41 19.30
N TYR A 7 -0.33 -4.02 20.13
CA TYR A 7 0.86 -4.72 19.66
C TYR A 7 0.47 -6.03 18.99
N ALA A 8 1.10 -6.32 17.86
CA ALA A 8 0.95 -7.60 17.18
C ALA A 8 2.31 -8.11 16.69
N SER A 9 2.33 -9.40 16.35
CA SER A 9 3.41 -10.03 15.59
C SER A 9 2.81 -10.71 14.38
N ILE A 10 3.26 -10.32 13.18
CA ILE A 10 2.83 -10.88 11.90
C ILE A 10 4.04 -11.58 11.29
N GLY A 11 3.97 -12.91 11.20
CA GLY A 11 5.08 -13.76 10.74
C GLY A 11 6.40 -13.54 11.49
N GLY A 12 6.32 -13.26 12.79
CA GLY A 12 7.49 -12.99 13.64
C GLY A 12 7.85 -11.51 13.75
N ASN A 13 7.37 -10.67 12.84
CA ASN A 13 7.67 -9.24 12.82
C ASN A 13 6.72 -8.44 13.71
N ARG A 14 7.29 -7.65 14.64
CA ARG A 14 6.52 -6.82 15.58
C ARG A 14 5.98 -5.59 14.86
N CYS A 15 4.70 -5.28 15.09
CA CYS A 15 4.04 -4.10 14.53
C CYS A 15 3.01 -3.52 15.52
N ILE A 16 2.59 -2.28 15.26
CA ILE A 16 1.34 -1.76 15.81
C ILE A 16 0.22 -2.05 14.81
N LEU A 17 -0.83 -2.71 15.29
CA LEU A 17 -1.97 -3.11 14.48
C LEU A 17 -3.17 -2.22 14.80
N ILE A 18 -3.84 -1.75 13.76
CA ILE A 18 -5.06 -0.94 13.82
C ILE A 18 -6.12 -1.62 12.96
N ILE A 19 -7.20 -2.11 13.56
CA ILE A 19 -8.29 -2.80 12.84
C ILE A 19 -9.58 -2.03 13.07
N LEU A 20 -10.21 -1.61 11.98
CA LEU A 20 -11.56 -1.07 12.04
C LEU A 20 -12.57 -2.20 12.00
N ASP A 21 -13.40 -2.28 13.03
CA ASP A 21 -14.43 -3.30 13.17
C ASP A 21 -15.74 -2.81 12.54
N PHE A 22 -16.07 -3.40 11.39
CA PHE A 22 -17.28 -3.07 10.65
C PHE A 22 -18.58 -3.36 11.43
N SER A 23 -18.54 -4.34 12.34
CA SER A 23 -19.73 -4.75 13.10
C SER A 23 -20.26 -3.64 14.00
N PHE A 24 -19.39 -2.70 14.39
CA PHE A 24 -19.77 -1.54 15.20
C PHE A 24 -19.95 -0.30 14.32
N MET A 25 -21.19 0.13 14.13
CA MET A 25 -21.56 1.34 13.37
C MET A 25 -20.89 1.42 11.99
N GLY A 26 -20.77 0.27 11.31
CA GLY A 26 -20.20 0.19 9.96
C GLY A 26 -18.71 0.56 9.89
N GLY A 27 -17.97 0.45 11.00
CA GLY A 27 -16.55 0.79 11.08
C GLY A 27 -16.28 2.28 10.97
N ASN A 28 -17.28 3.13 11.22
CA ASN A 28 -17.13 4.58 11.07
C ASN A 28 -16.29 5.15 12.22
N LEU A 29 -15.44 6.12 11.90
CA LEU A 29 -14.57 6.78 12.89
C LEU A 29 -15.36 7.79 13.72
N GLY A 30 -15.43 7.56 15.03
CA GLY A 30 -15.89 8.54 16.03
C GLY A 30 -14.75 9.13 16.83
N LEU A 31 -15.08 9.92 17.86
CA LEU A 31 -14.19 10.56 18.82
C LEU A 31 -13.23 9.56 19.46
N ILE A 32 -13.78 8.49 20.06
CA ILE A 32 -12.97 7.49 20.77
C ILE A 32 -12.09 6.71 19.78
N SER A 33 -12.63 6.35 18.61
CA SER A 33 -11.88 5.67 17.55
C SER A 33 -10.71 6.53 17.05
N GLY A 34 -10.97 7.83 16.82
CA GLY A 34 -9.95 8.79 16.43
C GLY A 34 -8.83 8.93 17.43
N GLU A 35 -9.17 9.01 18.72
CA GLU A 35 -8.19 9.05 19.81
C GLU A 35 -7.35 7.78 19.85
N LYS A 36 -7.99 6.60 19.82
CA LYS A 36 -7.33 5.30 19.88
C LYS A 36 -6.36 5.09 18.72
N ILE A 37 -6.76 5.50 17.51
CA ILE A 37 -5.92 5.42 16.31
C ILE A 37 -4.71 6.33 16.46
N SER A 38 -4.92 7.59 16.85
CA SER A 38 -3.84 8.57 17.00
C SER A 38 -2.81 8.12 18.04
N LEU A 39 -3.28 7.64 19.20
CA LEU A 39 -2.42 7.08 20.25
C LEU A 39 -1.65 5.83 19.78
N ALA A 40 -2.26 4.98 18.96
CA ALA A 40 -1.59 3.80 18.41
C ALA A 40 -0.48 4.21 17.43
N ILE A 41 -0.72 5.21 16.58
CA ILE A 41 0.28 5.75 15.66
C ILE A 41 1.44 6.39 16.44
N ASP A 42 1.15 7.23 17.44
CA ASP A 42 2.18 7.85 18.28
C ASP A 42 2.99 6.79 19.04
N LEU A 43 2.34 5.72 19.49
CA LEU A 43 3.01 4.57 20.09
C LEU A 43 3.96 3.89 19.09
N ALA A 44 3.53 3.69 17.84
CA ALA A 44 4.36 3.13 16.77
C ALA A 44 5.62 3.98 16.54
N VAL A 45 5.47 5.31 16.52
CA VAL A 45 6.59 6.26 16.45
C VAL A 45 7.52 6.11 17.65
N SER A 46 6.99 6.12 18.86
CA SER A 46 7.80 6.01 20.09
C SER A 46 8.60 4.70 20.17
N LYS A 47 8.05 3.61 19.63
CA LYS A 47 8.64 2.27 19.66
C LYS A 47 9.41 1.92 18.39
N LYS A 48 9.38 2.77 17.37
CA LYS A 48 9.95 2.52 16.04
C LYS A 48 9.43 1.21 15.44
N LEU A 49 8.13 1.00 15.51
CA LEU A 49 7.47 -0.19 14.98
C LEU A 49 6.64 0.16 13.73
N PRO A 50 6.61 -0.70 12.70
CA PRO A 50 5.73 -0.55 11.55
C PRO A 50 4.26 -0.45 11.96
N ILE A 51 3.48 0.33 11.22
CA ILE A 51 2.04 0.46 11.39
C ILE A 51 1.36 -0.42 10.34
N VAL A 52 0.46 -1.28 10.79
CA VAL A 52 -0.41 -2.07 9.92
C VAL A 52 -1.85 -1.69 10.22
N SER A 53 -2.56 -1.20 9.23
CA SER A 53 -3.99 -0.90 9.35
C SER A 53 -4.83 -1.81 8.46
N ILE A 54 -5.89 -2.38 9.04
CA ILE A 54 -6.92 -3.15 8.33
C ILE A 54 -8.19 -2.32 8.37
N ILE A 55 -8.58 -1.83 7.20
CA ILE A 55 -9.61 -0.80 7.10
C ILE A 55 -10.88 -1.44 6.55
N SER A 56 -11.90 -1.49 7.38
CA SER A 56 -13.27 -1.82 7.01
C SER A 56 -14.17 -0.69 7.49
N SER A 57 -14.70 0.11 6.56
CA SER A 57 -15.49 1.30 6.90
C SER A 57 -16.47 1.69 5.79
N SER A 58 -17.71 2.00 6.16
CA SER A 58 -18.79 2.37 5.24
C SER A 58 -19.09 3.86 5.17
N GLY A 59 -18.25 4.73 5.76
CA GLY A 59 -18.42 6.18 5.65
C GLY A 59 -17.90 6.99 6.83
N THR A 60 -18.75 7.88 7.32
CA THR A 60 -18.43 8.86 8.37
C THR A 60 -19.39 8.68 9.55
N ARG A 61 -18.94 8.95 10.78
CA ARG A 61 -19.81 8.91 11.95
C ARG A 61 -20.55 10.22 12.11
N LEU A 62 -21.71 10.31 11.47
CA LEU A 62 -22.54 11.51 11.47
C LEU A 62 -23.21 11.75 12.83
N GLU A 63 -23.43 10.68 13.61
CA GLU A 63 -24.08 10.72 14.91
C GLU A 63 -23.31 11.57 15.94
N GLU A 64 -21.98 11.66 15.78
CA GLU A 64 -21.10 12.48 16.63
C GLU A 64 -20.79 13.86 16.02
N GLY A 65 -21.40 14.17 14.87
CA GLY A 65 -21.34 15.48 14.21
C GLY A 65 -19.92 15.95 13.90
N MET A 66 -19.63 17.22 14.20
CA MET A 66 -18.37 17.87 13.84
C MET A 66 -17.15 17.25 14.56
N ILE A 67 -17.36 16.62 15.71
CA ILE A 67 -16.30 15.99 16.50
C ILE A 67 -15.66 14.83 15.75
N SER A 68 -16.45 14.02 15.03
CA SER A 68 -15.91 12.92 14.22
C SER A 68 -15.04 13.44 13.07
N ILE A 69 -15.42 14.57 12.46
CA ILE A 69 -14.65 15.22 11.40
C ILE A 69 -13.30 15.72 11.94
N MET A 70 -13.28 16.31 13.13
CA MET A 70 -12.02 16.75 13.76
C MET A 70 -11.04 15.60 14.00
N GLN A 71 -11.54 14.37 14.20
CA GLN A 71 -10.67 13.19 14.31
C GLN A 71 -9.92 12.89 13.02
N MET A 72 -10.47 13.24 11.85
CA MET A 72 -9.75 13.09 10.59
C MET A 72 -8.44 13.89 10.60
N ALA A 73 -8.51 15.16 11.00
CA ALA A 73 -7.33 16.01 11.10
C ALA A 73 -6.31 15.44 12.09
N LYS A 74 -6.76 14.93 13.23
CA LYS A 74 -5.88 14.35 14.24
C LYS A 74 -5.14 13.11 13.73
N ILE A 75 -5.86 12.15 13.14
CA ILE A 75 -5.23 10.93 12.58
C ILE A 75 -4.26 11.30 11.46
N THR A 76 -4.64 12.21 10.57
CA THR A 76 -3.78 12.67 9.48
C THR A 76 -2.48 13.30 10.00
N LEU A 77 -2.55 14.11 11.06
CA LEU A 77 -1.36 14.69 11.68
C LEU A 77 -0.46 13.61 12.30
N SER A 78 -1.02 12.63 13.01
CA SER A 78 -0.25 11.50 13.55
C SER A 78 0.40 10.67 12.44
N MET A 79 -0.32 10.35 11.35
CA MET A 79 0.25 9.65 10.20
C MET A 79 1.36 10.45 9.52
N ALA A 80 1.18 11.75 9.35
CA ALA A 80 2.22 12.63 8.80
C ALA A 80 3.47 12.68 9.71
N ASN A 81 3.28 12.66 11.04
CA ASN A 81 4.37 12.57 12.00
C ASN A 81 5.09 11.21 11.92
N ALA A 82 4.35 10.12 11.77
CA ALA A 82 4.91 8.78 11.58
C ALA A 82 5.77 8.71 10.32
N LYS A 83 5.28 9.27 9.21
CA LYS A 83 6.03 9.37 7.96
C LYS A 83 7.31 10.20 8.11
N LYS A 84 7.25 11.36 8.78
CA LYS A 84 8.44 12.18 9.11
C LYS A 84 9.44 11.45 10.00
N SER A 85 8.96 10.52 10.82
CA SER A 85 9.79 9.69 11.72
C SER A 85 10.30 8.41 11.06
N ASN A 86 10.12 8.26 9.73
CA ASN A 86 10.47 7.07 8.95
C ASN A 86 9.84 5.79 9.49
N ILE A 87 8.60 5.88 9.98
CA ILE A 87 7.84 4.70 10.40
C ILE A 87 7.07 4.16 9.19
N PRO A 88 7.38 2.95 8.72
CA PRO A 88 6.68 2.37 7.58
C PRO A 88 5.22 2.08 7.94
N SER A 89 4.34 2.37 6.99
CA SER A 89 2.90 2.21 7.15
C SER A 89 2.28 1.40 6.00
N ILE A 90 1.50 0.38 6.37
CA ILE A 90 0.85 -0.55 5.45
C ILE A 90 -0.65 -0.52 5.72
N SER A 91 -1.46 -0.27 4.69
CA SER A 91 -2.92 -0.33 4.74
C SER A 91 -3.46 -1.48 3.92
N LEU A 92 -4.29 -2.31 4.52
CA LEU A 92 -5.10 -3.32 3.87
C LEU A 92 -6.56 -2.84 3.80
N LEU A 93 -7.03 -2.57 2.59
CA LEU A 93 -8.39 -2.10 2.32
C LEU A 93 -9.32 -3.29 2.13
N THR A 94 -10.24 -3.47 3.08
CA THR A 94 -11.29 -4.49 3.01
C THR A 94 -12.57 -3.92 2.44
N ASN A 95 -13.51 -4.81 2.08
CA ASN A 95 -14.77 -4.39 1.47
C ASN A 95 -15.87 -4.14 2.52
N PRO A 96 -16.46 -2.93 2.62
CA PRO A 96 -16.10 -1.68 1.95
C PRO A 96 -15.03 -0.88 2.72
N CYS A 97 -14.32 0.00 2.03
CA CYS A 97 -13.38 0.96 2.62
C CYS A 97 -13.64 2.37 2.10
N THR A 98 -14.46 3.12 2.83
CA THR A 98 -14.91 4.45 2.41
C THR A 98 -14.86 5.49 3.52
N GLY A 99 -15.07 6.77 3.16
CA GLY A 99 -15.23 7.84 4.15
C GLY A 99 -13.93 8.26 4.82
N GLN A 100 -14.03 8.50 6.13
CA GLN A 100 -12.96 9.11 6.92
C GLN A 100 -11.74 8.20 6.99
N ALA A 101 -11.95 6.89 7.15
CA ALA A 101 -10.86 5.92 7.31
C ALA A 101 -9.99 5.81 6.04
N TYR A 102 -10.61 5.87 4.86
CA TYR A 102 -9.89 5.91 3.59
C TYR A 102 -9.07 7.20 3.43
N ALA A 103 -9.70 8.34 3.73
CA ALA A 103 -9.08 9.65 3.56
C ALA A 103 -7.89 9.91 4.50
N THR A 104 -7.81 9.18 5.61
CA THR A 104 -6.74 9.35 6.60
C THR A 104 -5.75 8.19 6.59
N LEU A 105 -6.16 6.97 6.94
CA LEU A 105 -5.23 5.84 7.09
C LEU A 105 -4.73 5.35 5.73
N ALA A 106 -5.65 5.05 4.81
CA ALA A 106 -5.28 4.50 3.51
C ALA A 106 -4.41 5.47 2.71
N THR A 107 -4.87 6.71 2.55
CA THR A 107 -4.21 7.72 1.70
C THR A 107 -2.83 8.13 2.20
N PHE A 108 -2.59 8.09 3.52
CA PHE A 108 -1.30 8.43 4.11
C PHE A 108 -0.37 7.23 4.31
N SER A 109 -0.80 6.03 3.93
CA SER A 109 0.05 4.85 4.03
C SER A 109 1.08 4.79 2.90
N ASP A 110 2.23 4.20 3.18
CA ASP A 110 3.30 4.03 2.20
C ASP A 110 2.95 2.91 1.21
N ILE A 111 2.36 1.83 1.73
CA ILE A 111 1.90 0.68 0.94
C ILE A 111 0.41 0.47 1.18
N ILE A 112 -0.34 0.38 0.09
CA ILE A 112 -1.79 0.22 0.07
C ILE A 112 -2.10 -1.06 -0.71
N MET A 113 -2.62 -2.05 0.01
CA MET A 113 -3.13 -3.30 -0.56
C MET A 113 -4.64 -3.34 -0.42
N SER A 114 -5.32 -4.07 -1.30
CA SER A 114 -6.77 -4.24 -1.22
C SER A 114 -7.19 -5.69 -1.41
N GLU A 115 -8.36 -6.03 -0.87
CA GLU A 115 -9.03 -7.27 -1.24
C GLU A 115 -9.62 -7.18 -2.65
N PRO A 116 -9.72 -8.30 -3.38
CA PRO A 116 -10.34 -8.31 -4.70
C PRO A 116 -11.80 -7.88 -4.62
N GLY A 117 -12.22 -7.00 -5.54
CA GLY A 117 -13.57 -6.46 -5.64
C GLY A 117 -13.95 -5.49 -4.51
N ALA A 118 -12.99 -4.98 -3.72
CA ALA A 118 -13.31 -4.04 -2.65
C ALA A 118 -13.84 -2.70 -3.21
N SER A 119 -14.92 -2.20 -2.61
CA SER A 119 -15.42 -0.85 -2.88
C SER A 119 -14.61 0.16 -2.06
N VAL A 120 -13.85 1.02 -2.73
CA VAL A 120 -12.91 1.95 -2.10
C VAL A 120 -13.14 3.39 -2.58
N GLY A 121 -13.13 4.33 -1.65
CA GLY A 121 -13.08 5.77 -1.98
C GLY A 121 -13.71 6.69 -0.95
N LEU A 122 -13.62 8.00 -1.16
CA LEU A 122 -14.05 8.98 -0.16
C LEU A 122 -15.54 8.88 0.20
N SER A 123 -16.43 8.62 -0.77
CA SER A 123 -17.86 8.52 -0.49
C SER A 123 -18.37 7.09 -0.68
N PRO A 124 -19.30 6.64 0.17
CA PRO A 124 -20.01 5.38 -0.01
C PRO A 124 -20.69 5.30 -1.38
N LEU A 125 -20.73 4.10 -1.99
CA LEU A 125 -21.38 3.90 -3.29
C LEU A 125 -22.87 4.31 -3.25
N LYS A 126 -23.57 4.06 -2.15
CA LYS A 126 -24.99 4.45 -2.00
C LYS A 126 -25.23 5.95 -2.25
N ASP A 127 -24.28 6.81 -1.87
CA ASP A 127 -24.41 8.27 -2.00
C ASP A 127 -24.17 8.72 -3.46
N LEU A 128 -23.48 7.90 -4.26
CA LEU A 128 -23.27 8.17 -5.69
C LEU A 128 -24.51 7.94 -6.55
N LYS A 129 -25.46 7.11 -6.09
CA LYS A 129 -26.71 6.85 -6.84
C LYS A 129 -27.56 8.12 -7.04
N HIS A 130 -27.40 9.09 -6.16
CA HIS A 130 -28.16 10.34 -6.16
C HIS A 130 -27.32 11.55 -6.62
N SER A 131 -26.05 11.35 -6.95
CA SER A 131 -25.16 12.38 -7.48
C SER A 131 -25.46 12.60 -8.97
N SER A 132 -25.81 13.83 -9.35
CA SER A 132 -26.09 14.24 -10.73
C SER A 132 -24.86 14.20 -11.67
N GLY A 133 -23.70 13.73 -11.19
CA GLY A 133 -22.46 13.63 -11.95
C GLY A 133 -21.99 12.18 -12.09
N SER A 134 -21.99 11.70 -13.33
CA SER A 134 -21.20 10.66 -14.02
C SER A 134 -20.02 9.94 -13.32
N VAL A 135 -20.05 9.65 -12.02
CA VAL A 135 -19.04 8.80 -11.36
C VAL A 135 -19.49 7.35 -11.50
N LYS A 136 -18.85 6.62 -12.42
CA LYS A 136 -19.12 5.20 -12.63
C LYS A 136 -18.71 4.40 -11.40
N PHE A 137 -19.60 3.55 -10.88
CA PHE A 137 -19.32 2.66 -9.74
C PHE A 137 -18.05 1.82 -9.94
N GLU A 138 -17.83 1.37 -11.18
CA GLU A 138 -16.65 0.59 -11.60
C GLU A 138 -15.34 1.32 -11.32
N SER A 139 -15.32 2.67 -11.31
CA SER A 139 -14.11 3.45 -11.05
C SER A 139 -13.68 3.48 -9.59
N ARG A 140 -14.46 2.88 -8.68
CA ARG A 140 -14.21 2.80 -7.24
C ARG A 140 -13.99 1.37 -6.75
N THR A 141 -13.73 0.44 -7.67
CA THR A 141 -13.31 -0.91 -7.34
C THR A 141 -11.81 -0.97 -7.09
N SER A 142 -11.34 -1.91 -6.27
CA SER A 142 -9.92 -2.24 -6.09
C SER A 142 -9.18 -2.33 -7.43
N ASP A 143 -9.78 -3.02 -8.40
CA ASP A 143 -9.23 -3.28 -9.72
C ASP A 143 -9.01 -1.98 -10.51
N SER A 144 -10.01 -1.09 -10.52
CA SER A 144 -9.87 0.21 -11.19
C SER A 144 -8.89 1.15 -10.47
N LEU A 145 -8.71 1.03 -9.16
CA LEU A 145 -7.81 1.90 -8.42
C LEU A 145 -6.36 1.43 -8.51
N VAL A 146 -6.13 0.12 -8.60
CA VAL A 146 -4.81 -0.43 -8.92
C VAL A 146 -4.40 -0.09 -10.34
N SER A 147 -5.32 -0.18 -11.32
CA SER A 147 -5.02 0.19 -12.71
C SER A 147 -4.66 1.66 -12.87
N ARG A 148 -5.13 2.52 -11.95
CA ARG A 148 -4.85 3.96 -11.90
C ARG A 148 -3.75 4.32 -10.91
N GLY A 149 -3.07 3.35 -10.31
CA GLY A 149 -1.91 3.65 -9.46
C GLY A 149 -2.25 4.32 -8.11
N LEU A 150 -3.48 4.16 -7.62
CA LEU A 150 -3.86 4.60 -6.27
C LEU A 150 -3.63 3.52 -5.21
N ILE A 151 -3.70 2.25 -5.60
CA ILE A 151 -3.47 1.07 -4.76
C ILE A 151 -2.33 0.28 -5.40
N ASP A 152 -1.42 -0.28 -4.59
CA ASP A 152 -0.24 -1.00 -5.10
C ASP A 152 -0.58 -2.38 -5.60
N SER A 153 -1.41 -3.12 -4.83
CA SER A 153 -1.67 -4.51 -5.10
C SER A 153 -3.05 -4.97 -4.63
N ILE A 154 -3.55 -6.00 -5.30
CA ILE A 154 -4.74 -6.76 -4.91
C ILE A 154 -4.27 -8.10 -4.36
N VAL A 155 -4.61 -8.38 -3.10
CA VAL A 155 -4.17 -9.59 -2.41
C VAL A 155 -5.39 -10.35 -1.90
N ASN A 156 -5.51 -11.61 -2.33
CA ASN A 156 -6.56 -12.50 -1.85
C ASN A 156 -6.38 -12.76 -0.34
N ARG A 157 -7.50 -12.85 0.38
CA ARG A 157 -7.56 -13.01 1.84
C ARG A 157 -6.66 -14.11 2.39
N ASN A 158 -6.51 -15.21 1.67
CA ASN A 158 -5.67 -16.33 2.10
C ASN A 158 -4.18 -15.98 2.16
N TYR A 159 -3.73 -14.99 1.38
CA TYR A 159 -2.32 -14.61 1.26
C TYR A 159 -1.97 -13.27 1.93
N GLN A 160 -2.96 -12.50 2.40
CA GLN A 160 -2.72 -11.17 2.99
C GLN A 160 -1.75 -11.19 4.16
N LYS A 161 -1.91 -12.15 5.08
CA LYS A 161 -1.04 -12.26 6.26
C LYS A 161 0.41 -12.51 5.85
N GLU A 162 0.61 -13.38 4.87
CA GLU A 162 1.92 -13.72 4.34
C GLU A 162 2.55 -12.51 3.63
N GLU A 163 1.79 -11.84 2.78
CA GLU A 163 2.27 -10.67 2.03
C GLU A 163 2.63 -9.51 2.94
N ILE A 164 1.77 -9.19 3.93
CA ILE A 164 2.08 -8.19 4.97
C ILE A 164 3.34 -8.57 5.72
N SER A 165 3.51 -9.85 6.08
CA SER A 165 4.71 -10.32 6.78
C SER A 165 5.97 -10.07 5.98
N ARG A 166 5.98 -10.43 4.68
CA ARG A 166 7.13 -10.24 3.77
C ARG A 166 7.46 -8.76 3.61
N ILE A 167 6.46 -7.92 3.41
CA ILE A 167 6.65 -6.47 3.26
C ILE A 167 7.26 -5.88 4.53
N ILE A 168 6.75 -6.25 5.71
CA ILE A 168 7.32 -5.77 6.98
C ILE A 168 8.77 -6.23 7.13
N ASP A 169 9.08 -7.47 6.73
CA ASP A 169 10.43 -8.02 6.79
C ASP A 169 11.39 -7.21 5.91
N LEU A 170 11.02 -6.96 4.66
CA LEU A 170 11.78 -6.15 3.71
C LEU A 170 12.00 -4.71 4.21
N LEU A 171 10.99 -4.10 4.82
CA LEU A 171 11.08 -2.73 5.35
C LEU A 171 11.88 -2.65 6.66
N ASN A 172 11.95 -3.73 7.44
CA ASN A 172 12.71 -3.79 8.67
C ASN A 172 14.14 -4.32 8.48
N ASN A 173 14.49 -4.83 7.30
CA ASN A 173 15.79 -5.43 7.07
C ASN A 173 16.90 -4.39 7.30
N ARG A 174 17.67 -4.58 8.39
CA ARG A 174 18.79 -3.69 8.76
C ARG A 174 20.10 -4.12 8.14
N HIS A 175 20.10 -5.17 7.33
CA HIS A 175 21.30 -5.68 6.71
C HIS A 175 21.73 -4.75 5.57
N LYS A 176 23.00 -4.32 5.59
CA LYS A 176 23.60 -3.54 4.52
C LYS A 176 24.41 -4.51 3.68
N LEU A 177 24.02 -4.74 2.42
CA LEU A 177 24.82 -5.52 1.50
C LEU A 177 26.22 -4.90 1.42
N VAL A 178 27.23 -5.65 1.86
CA VAL A 178 28.63 -5.27 1.71
C VAL A 178 29.02 -5.67 0.30
N TYR A 179 29.03 -4.69 -0.61
CA TYR A 179 29.55 -4.89 -1.95
C TYR A 179 31.07 -4.96 -1.86
N GLU A 180 31.63 -6.17 -1.87
CA GLU A 180 33.03 -6.35 -2.22
C GLU A 180 33.16 -6.09 -3.71
N ASN A 181 33.83 -4.99 -4.05
CA ASN A 181 34.12 -4.64 -5.43
C ASN A 181 35.13 -5.66 -5.98
N LYS A 182 34.64 -6.82 -6.40
CA LYS A 182 35.40 -7.72 -7.24
C LYS A 182 35.58 -7.00 -8.57
N ASN A 183 36.77 -6.42 -8.77
CA ASN A 183 37.28 -6.06 -10.09
C ASN A 183 37.47 -7.34 -10.92
N GLU A 184 36.41 -8.12 -11.10
CA GLU A 184 36.35 -9.04 -12.22
C GLU A 184 36.19 -8.15 -13.45
N ASN A 185 37.12 -8.28 -14.40
CA ASN A 185 36.92 -7.72 -15.73
C ASN A 185 35.60 -8.29 -16.23
N VAL A 186 34.51 -7.52 -16.08
CA VAL A 186 33.25 -7.83 -16.71
C VAL A 186 33.61 -7.87 -18.18
N ASN A 187 33.58 -9.06 -18.78
CA ASN A 187 33.69 -9.17 -20.22
C ASN A 187 32.62 -8.23 -20.76
N GLU A 188 33.06 -7.07 -21.28
CA GLU A 188 32.17 -6.13 -21.94
C GLU A 188 31.43 -6.98 -22.96
N PHE A 189 30.13 -7.15 -22.75
CA PHE A 189 29.32 -7.90 -23.67
C PHE A 189 29.41 -7.13 -24.98
N ALA A 190 30.29 -7.59 -25.86
CA ALA A 190 30.73 -6.81 -26.99
C ALA A 190 29.53 -6.73 -27.93
N LEU A 191 28.80 -5.61 -27.83
CA LEU A 191 27.75 -5.26 -28.79
C LEU A 191 28.32 -5.16 -30.22
N SER A 192 29.65 -5.24 -30.39
CA SER A 192 30.43 -5.12 -31.62
C SER A 192 29.92 -5.97 -32.77
N ASP A 193 29.31 -7.12 -32.51
CA ASP A 193 29.03 -8.10 -33.56
C ASP A 193 27.64 -7.95 -34.19
N ILE A 194 26.82 -7.02 -33.68
CA ILE A 194 25.48 -6.74 -34.22
C ILE A 194 25.53 -5.42 -35.02
N PRO A 195 25.21 -5.45 -36.32
CA PRO A 195 25.04 -4.25 -37.13
C PRO A 195 24.08 -3.24 -36.48
N ILE A 196 24.44 -1.95 -36.45
CA ILE A 196 23.71 -0.90 -35.72
C ILE A 196 22.24 -0.80 -36.16
N ASP A 197 21.97 -1.00 -37.45
CA ASP A 197 20.65 -1.08 -38.09
C ASP A 197 19.77 -2.21 -37.53
N LYS A 198 20.36 -3.33 -37.10
CA LYS A 198 19.63 -4.45 -36.48
C LYS A 198 19.40 -4.28 -34.97
N ARG A 199 20.19 -3.45 -34.29
CA ARG A 199 20.06 -3.22 -32.84
C ARG A 199 18.75 -2.52 -32.49
N GLU A 200 18.35 -1.56 -33.32
CA GLU A 200 17.11 -0.81 -33.16
C GLU A 200 15.88 -1.72 -33.32
N TYR A 201 15.93 -2.64 -34.30
CA TYR A 201 14.90 -3.66 -34.50
C TYR A 201 14.80 -4.65 -33.33
N ILE A 202 15.94 -5.10 -32.79
CA ILE A 202 15.98 -6.00 -31.62
C ILE A 202 15.43 -5.29 -30.36
N ALA A 203 15.75 -4.01 -30.19
CA ALA A 203 15.26 -3.21 -29.06
C ALA A 203 13.73 -3.03 -29.07
N GLN A 204 13.12 -3.01 -30.26
CA GLN A 204 11.67 -2.85 -30.47
C GLN A 204 10.92 -4.18 -30.64
N HIS A 205 11.61 -5.32 -30.60
CA HIS A 205 11.00 -6.62 -30.89
C HIS A 205 9.92 -6.98 -29.85
N PRO A 206 8.72 -7.41 -30.26
CA PRO A 206 7.62 -7.72 -29.33
C PRO A 206 7.95 -8.83 -28.32
N SER A 207 8.79 -9.79 -28.72
CA SER A 207 9.24 -10.90 -27.86
C SER A 207 10.42 -10.53 -26.94
N ARG A 208 10.81 -9.27 -26.88
CA ARG A 208 11.90 -8.83 -26.02
C ARG A 208 11.54 -9.09 -24.55
N PRO A 209 12.45 -9.69 -23.75
CA PRO A 209 12.23 -9.86 -22.32
C PRO A 209 11.90 -8.51 -21.66
N SER A 210 10.76 -8.45 -20.96
CA SER A 210 10.38 -7.26 -20.20
C SER A 210 11.15 -7.19 -18.88
N ALA A 211 11.23 -5.99 -18.29
CA ALA A 211 11.79 -5.80 -16.96
C ALA A 211 11.09 -6.71 -15.93
N SER A 212 9.77 -6.85 -16.02
CA SER A 212 8.96 -7.72 -15.17
C SER A 212 9.40 -9.18 -15.25
N LEU A 213 9.74 -9.68 -16.45
CA LEU A 213 10.22 -11.05 -16.63
C LEU A 213 11.60 -11.25 -15.99
N PHE A 214 12.46 -10.24 -16.03
CA PHE A 214 13.75 -10.28 -15.34
C PHE A 214 13.57 -10.28 -13.82
N LEU A 215 12.73 -9.38 -13.30
CA LEU A 215 12.44 -9.29 -11.87
C LEU A 215 11.93 -10.62 -11.31
N ASN A 216 10.96 -11.24 -12.00
CA ASN A 216 10.39 -12.54 -11.59
C ASN A 216 11.36 -13.72 -11.68
N LYS A 217 12.46 -13.60 -12.42
CA LYS A 217 13.48 -14.66 -12.54
C LYS A 217 14.63 -14.49 -11.56
N VAL A 218 14.97 -13.25 -11.23
CA VAL A 218 16.14 -12.92 -10.40
C VAL A 218 15.78 -12.91 -8.93
N PHE A 219 14.61 -12.39 -8.58
CA PHE A 219 14.18 -12.23 -7.19
C PHE A 219 13.27 -13.38 -6.76
N GLU A 220 13.41 -13.81 -5.51
CA GLU A 220 12.55 -14.84 -4.91
C GLU A 220 11.13 -14.31 -4.71
N HIS A 221 11.04 -13.04 -4.33
CA HIS A 221 9.79 -12.30 -4.19
C HIS A 221 9.97 -10.87 -4.70
N PHE A 222 8.96 -10.36 -5.40
CA PHE A 222 8.92 -8.96 -5.84
C PHE A 222 7.53 -8.38 -5.58
N PHE A 223 7.48 -7.34 -4.76
CA PHE A 223 6.28 -6.55 -4.50
C PHE A 223 6.36 -5.24 -5.27
N GLU A 224 5.58 -5.14 -6.35
CA GLU A 224 5.49 -3.95 -7.18
C GLU A 224 4.76 -2.82 -6.43
N LEU A 225 5.35 -1.62 -6.44
CA LEU A 225 4.70 -0.39 -6.01
C LEU A 225 4.13 0.29 -7.26
N LYS A 226 2.83 0.57 -7.24
CA LYS A 226 2.13 1.06 -8.45
C LYS A 226 1.70 2.50 -8.31
N GLY A 227 1.93 3.22 -9.40
CA GLY A 227 1.44 4.57 -9.59
C GLY A 227 2.16 5.65 -8.82
N ASP A 228 1.68 6.86 -9.07
CA ASP A 228 2.13 8.10 -8.46
C ASP A 228 1.19 8.62 -7.36
N ARG A 229 0.12 7.87 -7.06
CA ARG A 229 -1.00 8.25 -6.19
C ARG A 229 -1.82 9.45 -6.70
N LEU A 230 -1.65 9.85 -7.97
CA LEU A 230 -2.35 10.94 -8.64
C LEU A 230 -3.20 10.46 -9.82
N LEU A 231 -3.60 9.18 -9.82
CA LEU A 231 -4.42 8.50 -10.84
C LEU A 231 -3.68 8.09 -12.12
N GLU A 232 -2.35 8.17 -12.15
CA GLU A 232 -1.55 7.69 -13.26
C GLU A 232 -0.70 6.48 -12.86
N ASN A 233 -0.58 5.54 -13.79
CA ASN A 233 0.36 4.44 -13.68
C ASN A 233 1.14 4.31 -14.98
N SER A 234 2.47 4.22 -14.88
CA SER A 234 3.34 4.11 -16.04
C SER A 234 3.74 2.67 -16.25
N GLU A 235 3.38 2.08 -17.39
CA GLU A 235 3.83 0.74 -17.77
C GLU A 235 5.32 0.69 -18.15
N ARG A 236 5.97 1.86 -18.27
CA ARG A 236 7.37 1.96 -18.71
C ARG A 236 8.36 1.76 -17.57
N ASN A 237 7.95 2.06 -16.34
CA ASN A 237 8.79 2.01 -15.15
C ASN A 237 8.19 1.02 -14.18
N VAL A 238 8.98 0.02 -13.77
CA VAL A 238 8.58 -0.93 -12.73
C VAL A 238 9.44 -0.66 -11.51
N THR A 239 8.79 -0.35 -10.38
CA THR A 239 9.44 -0.06 -9.10
C THR A 239 8.83 -0.95 -8.04
N GLY A 240 9.61 -1.41 -7.06
CA GLY A 240 9.09 -2.27 -6.02
C GLY A 240 10.12 -2.67 -4.99
N LEU A 241 9.67 -3.47 -4.03
CA LEU A 241 10.49 -4.14 -3.04
C LEU A 241 10.79 -5.55 -3.55
N ALA A 242 12.03 -6.01 -3.42
CA ALA A 242 12.43 -7.33 -3.90
C ALA A 242 13.25 -8.05 -2.85
N GLN A 243 13.09 -9.37 -2.78
CA GLN A 243 13.92 -10.25 -1.95
C GLN A 243 14.96 -10.97 -2.80
N LEU A 244 16.23 -10.87 -2.43
CA LEU A 244 17.35 -11.53 -3.12
C LEU A 244 18.21 -12.32 -2.13
N GLY A 245 18.19 -13.65 -2.24
CA GLY A 245 18.98 -14.53 -1.36
C GLY A 245 18.53 -14.45 0.09
N GLY A 246 17.20 -14.43 0.33
CA GLY A 246 16.61 -14.29 1.66
C GLY A 246 16.72 -12.89 2.28
N GLN A 247 17.08 -11.85 1.52
CA GLN A 247 17.27 -10.47 2.00
C GLN A 247 16.42 -9.45 1.28
#